data_AF-A0A2V9SR35-F1
#
_entry.id   AF-A0A2V9SR35-F1
#
_cell.length_a   1.000
_cell.length_b   1.000
_cell.length_c   1.000
_cell.angle_alpha   90.00
_cell.angle_beta   90.00
_cell.angle_gamma   90.00
#
_symmetry.space_group_name_H-M   'P 1'
#
loop_
_entity.id
_entity.type
_entity.pdbx_description
1 polymer ?
#
loop_
_entity_poly.entity_id
_entity_poly.type
_entity_poly.pdbx_seq_one_letter_code
_entity_poly.pdbx_strand_id
1 'polypeptide(L)'
;MVHFGRCRSTRNRPWEERCVELGTEPAQRTRVNTSKRGTRYRLCLRRRSQRISKVKAAYLYNFAKSAEWPIQVFPSESAPLVIGVFGGNDDFVDVLKDMVAEKTIGSHSIAVKHISMGDDLTRCHIVFFRASERKNMHVALAALDRSNVLLVGEDSAFFRDGGMINLVLDKGKIQFEISHDALDRSNIHFGSKFLSLAKADYGSSDQRAEGPRQLRVKIPPEYPAIARQMKLKGAVQIEALVQRDGTVKEVKVLGGHPLLADAVARAVKQWKYEPAAKDSTEIVKYSFGPDF
;
A
#
# COMPACT_ATOMS: atom_id res chain seq x y z
N MET A 1 58.32 30.88 -1.42
CA MET A 1 58.07 30.65 -2.85
C MET A 1 56.69 30.06 -2.98
N VAL A 2 55.79 30.79 -3.65
CA VAL A 2 54.36 30.50 -3.77
C VAL A 2 54.15 29.68 -5.05
N HIS A 3 53.44 28.56 -4.98
CA HIS A 3 52.88 27.93 -6.19
C HIS A 3 51.36 27.77 -6.05
N PHE A 4 50.65 28.59 -6.81
CA PHE A 4 49.23 28.49 -7.10
C PHE A 4 49.01 27.46 -8.22
N GLY A 5 48.23 26.42 -7.94
CA GLY A 5 47.60 25.58 -8.96
C GLY A 5 46.14 25.98 -9.13
N ARG A 6 45.81 26.69 -10.23
CA ARG A 6 44.42 26.89 -10.67
C ARG A 6 43.85 25.56 -11.17
N CYS A 7 42.70 25.11 -10.67
CA CYS A 7 41.88 24.14 -11.37
C CYS A 7 40.54 24.79 -11.78
N ARG A 8 40.22 24.62 -13.06
CA ARG A 8 39.20 25.32 -13.85
C ARG A 8 37.79 24.94 -13.41
N SER A 9 36.87 25.88 -13.59
CA SER A 9 35.43 25.65 -13.53
C SER A 9 34.99 24.64 -14.58
N THR A 10 34.20 23.65 -14.19
CA THR A 10 33.24 23.01 -15.07
C THR A 10 31.83 23.25 -14.53
N ARG A 11 31.11 24.08 -15.27
CA ARG A 11 29.66 24.27 -15.19
C ARG A 11 28.95 22.94 -15.50
N ASN A 12 27.74 22.82 -14.93
CA ASN A 12 26.66 21.91 -15.33
C ASN A 12 26.87 20.41 -15.15
N ARG A 13 26.41 19.90 -14.00
CA ARG A 13 25.64 18.65 -13.93
C ARG A 13 24.44 18.82 -12.98
N PRO A 14 23.23 18.30 -13.30
CA PRO A 14 22.06 18.35 -12.41
C PRO A 14 22.30 17.60 -11.10
N TRP A 15 21.59 17.98 -10.03
CA TRP A 15 21.81 17.52 -8.66
C TRP A 15 21.34 16.09 -8.35
N GLU A 16 20.70 15.39 -9.30
CA GLU A 16 19.97 14.12 -9.07
C GLU A 16 20.83 12.84 -9.11
N GLU A 17 22.07 12.86 -9.60
CA GLU A 17 22.87 11.62 -9.74
C GLU A 17 23.80 11.29 -8.56
N ARG A 18 23.92 12.15 -7.54
CA ARG A 18 24.95 11.97 -6.49
C ARG A 18 24.55 11.04 -5.32
N CYS A 19 23.42 10.36 -5.39
CA CYS A 19 22.93 9.51 -4.30
C CYS A 19 23.21 8.00 -4.47
N VAL A 20 23.85 7.55 -5.56
CA VAL A 20 24.02 6.10 -5.84
C VAL A 20 25.47 5.59 -5.70
N GLU A 21 26.50 6.45 -5.67
CA GLU A 21 27.92 6.00 -5.57
C GLU A 21 28.56 6.20 -4.19
N LEU A 22 27.95 5.71 -3.11
CA LEU A 22 28.63 5.62 -1.80
C LEU A 22 28.54 4.22 -1.20
N GLY A 23 28.85 3.22 -2.01
CA GLY A 23 29.07 1.87 -1.54
C GLY A 23 30.06 1.15 -2.45
N THR A 24 31.36 1.30 -2.18
CA THR A 24 32.35 0.21 -2.09
C THR A 24 33.77 0.77 -1.83
N GLU A 25 34.46 0.05 -0.95
CA GLU A 25 35.90 0.01 -0.61
C GLU A 25 36.51 0.93 0.47
N PRO A 26 37.40 0.35 1.33
CA PRO A 26 37.96 0.98 2.51
C PRO A 26 39.32 1.66 2.26
N ALA A 27 39.78 2.41 3.26
CA ALA A 27 41.08 3.09 3.37
C ALA A 27 41.20 4.45 2.65
N GLN A 28 40.97 5.53 3.39
CA GLN A 28 42.07 6.29 4.02
C GLN A 28 41.51 7.38 4.91
N ARG A 29 42.10 7.45 6.10
CA ARG A 29 41.66 8.21 7.28
C ARG A 29 41.91 9.70 7.08
N THR A 30 40.97 10.42 6.47
CA THR A 30 40.85 11.87 6.67
C THR A 30 39.72 12.16 7.67
N ARG A 31 40.05 12.86 8.76
CA ARG A 31 39.10 13.36 9.75
C ARG A 31 38.12 14.34 9.08
N VAL A 32 37.09 13.82 8.43
CA VAL A 32 35.93 14.63 8.08
C VAL A 32 34.96 14.59 9.24
N ASN A 33 34.71 15.77 9.81
CA ASN A 33 33.84 16.04 10.94
C ASN A 33 32.48 15.31 10.82
N THR A 34 32.32 14.25 11.61
CA THR A 34 31.17 13.33 11.58
C THR A 34 29.86 13.97 12.06
N SER A 35 29.90 15.15 12.70
CA SER A 35 28.70 15.82 13.21
C SER A 35 27.84 16.48 12.11
N LYS A 36 28.46 17.13 11.11
CA LYS A 36 27.72 17.87 10.07
C LYS A 36 27.03 16.95 9.05
N ARG A 37 27.57 15.75 8.78
CA ARG A 37 26.94 14.74 7.90
C ARG A 37 25.70 14.11 8.56
N GLY A 38 25.75 13.82 9.86
CA GLY A 38 24.61 13.28 10.62
C GLY A 38 23.45 14.26 10.79
N THR A 39 23.71 15.57 10.84
CA THR A 39 22.66 16.60 10.94
C THR A 39 21.93 16.81 9.60
N ARG A 40 22.66 16.86 8.47
CA ARG A 40 22.05 17.01 7.14
C ARG A 40 21.19 15.81 6.75
N TYR A 41 21.62 14.58 7.07
CA TYR A 41 20.85 13.36 6.81
C TYR A 41 19.54 13.34 7.60
N ARG A 42 19.57 13.69 8.89
CA ARG A 42 18.37 13.81 9.75
C ARG A 42 17.38 14.87 9.24
N LEU A 43 17.87 16.03 8.80
CA LEU A 43 17.03 17.07 8.20
C LEU A 43 16.36 16.62 6.89
N CYS A 44 17.07 15.87 6.04
CA CYS A 44 16.53 15.33 4.79
C CYS A 44 15.44 14.28 5.05
N LEU A 45 15.70 13.33 5.95
CA LEU A 45 14.73 12.32 6.36
C LEU A 45 13.47 12.95 6.98
N ARG A 46 13.63 13.98 7.83
CA ARG A 46 12.50 14.72 8.42
C ARG A 46 11.65 15.42 7.37
N ARG A 47 12.26 16.11 6.39
CA ARG A 47 11.53 16.76 5.28
C ARG A 47 10.79 15.76 4.41
N ARG A 48 11.40 14.61 4.09
CA ARG A 48 10.76 13.53 3.33
C ARG A 48 9.58 12.93 4.10
N SER A 49 9.76 12.69 5.41
CA SER A 49 8.69 12.21 6.30
C SER A 49 7.50 13.19 6.35
N GLN A 50 7.77 14.49 6.54
CA GLN A 50 6.71 15.52 6.55
C GLN A 50 5.94 15.61 5.23
N ARG A 51 6.61 15.47 4.08
CA ARG A 51 5.93 15.43 2.77
C ARG A 51 4.99 14.24 2.65
N ILE A 52 5.45 13.06 3.08
CA ILE A 52 4.62 11.83 3.08
C ILE A 52 3.42 12.01 4.02
N SER A 53 3.62 12.55 5.22
CA SER A 53 2.55 12.81 6.19
C SER A 53 1.47 13.73 5.62
N LYS A 54 1.85 14.81 4.92
CA LYS A 54 0.87 15.69 4.26
C LYS A 54 0.04 14.96 3.21
N VAL A 55 0.65 14.10 2.41
CA VAL A 55 -0.09 13.31 1.42
C VAL A 55 -1.05 12.32 2.08
N LYS A 56 -0.61 11.64 3.15
CA LYS A 56 -1.48 10.72 3.92
C LYS A 56 -2.64 11.44 4.59
N ALA A 57 -2.39 12.61 5.20
CA ALA A 57 -3.44 13.47 5.75
C ALA A 57 -4.48 13.90 4.68
N ALA A 58 -4.01 14.23 3.47
CA ALA A 58 -4.89 14.58 2.36
C ALA A 58 -5.77 13.40 1.92
N TYR A 59 -5.24 12.17 1.93
CA TYR A 59 -6.05 10.97 1.70
C TYR A 59 -7.12 10.79 2.77
N LEU A 60 -6.79 10.94 4.06
CA LEU A 60 -7.79 10.84 5.14
C LEU A 60 -8.93 11.86 4.98
N TYR A 61 -8.60 13.11 4.63
CA TYR A 61 -9.61 14.13 4.30
C TYR A 61 -10.47 13.72 3.10
N ASN A 62 -9.85 13.21 2.03
CA ASN A 62 -10.59 12.76 0.85
C ASN A 62 -11.50 11.56 1.14
N PHE A 63 -11.08 10.65 2.01
CA PHE A 63 -11.90 9.52 2.47
C PHE A 63 -13.09 10.02 3.26
N ALA A 64 -12.88 10.93 4.22
CA ALA A 64 -13.97 11.57 4.96
C ALA A 64 -14.99 12.25 4.05
N LYS A 65 -14.50 12.90 2.98
CA LYS A 65 -15.35 13.58 2.01
C LYS A 65 -16.12 12.62 1.08
N SER A 66 -15.60 11.42 0.85
CA SER A 66 -16.12 10.48 -0.15
C SER A 66 -16.95 9.33 0.45
N ALA A 67 -16.78 9.08 1.75
CA ALA A 67 -17.51 8.07 2.49
C ALA A 67 -18.90 8.58 2.87
N GLU A 68 -19.86 7.68 2.81
CA GLU A 68 -21.25 7.91 3.20
C GLU A 68 -21.56 7.07 4.43
N TRP A 69 -21.71 7.74 5.58
CA TRP A 69 -22.14 7.11 6.83
C TRP A 69 -23.67 7.18 6.98
N PRO A 70 -24.30 6.23 7.69
CA PRO A 70 -25.69 6.36 8.10
C PRO A 70 -25.89 7.59 9.00
N ILE A 71 -27.02 8.29 8.85
CA ILE A 71 -27.28 9.54 9.57
C ILE A 71 -27.30 9.36 11.10
N GLN A 72 -27.69 8.18 11.59
CA GLN A 72 -27.72 7.86 13.02
C GLN A 72 -26.34 7.79 13.70
N VAL A 73 -25.25 7.83 12.94
CA VAL A 73 -23.88 7.83 13.50
C VAL A 73 -23.52 9.20 14.09
N PHE A 74 -24.14 10.27 13.59
CA PHE A 74 -23.90 11.62 14.08
C PHE A 74 -24.87 11.95 15.23
N PRO A 75 -24.37 12.40 16.41
CA PRO A 75 -25.24 12.78 17.53
C PRO A 75 -26.16 13.97 17.23
N SER A 76 -25.82 14.82 16.26
CA SER A 76 -26.63 15.95 15.78
C SER A 76 -26.23 16.34 14.35
N GLU A 77 -27.06 17.13 13.67
CA GLU A 77 -26.82 17.59 12.29
C GLU A 77 -25.55 18.41 12.12
N SER A 78 -25.05 19.04 13.18
CA SER A 78 -23.83 19.84 13.17
C SER A 78 -22.70 19.20 13.98
N ALA A 79 -22.88 17.95 14.45
CA ALA A 79 -21.84 17.26 15.20
C ALA A 79 -20.59 17.07 14.35
N PRO A 80 -19.38 17.19 14.90
CA PRO A 80 -18.17 17.06 14.09
C PRO A 80 -17.97 15.63 13.59
N LEU A 81 -17.48 15.49 12.35
CA LEU A 81 -16.89 14.26 11.86
C LEU A 81 -15.52 14.09 12.53
N VAL A 82 -15.34 12.99 13.25
CA VAL A 82 -14.16 12.75 14.07
C VAL A 82 -13.18 11.80 13.36
N ILE A 83 -11.95 12.25 13.15
CA ILE A 83 -10.82 11.43 12.67
C ILE A 83 -9.88 11.15 13.85
N GLY A 84 -9.83 9.89 14.27
CA GLY A 84 -8.89 9.40 15.28
C GLY A 84 -7.58 8.94 14.62
N VAL A 85 -6.44 9.31 15.19
CA VAL A 85 -5.12 8.79 14.82
C VAL A 85 -4.66 7.86 15.93
N PHE A 86 -4.66 6.56 15.67
CA PHE A 86 -4.24 5.55 16.62
C PHE A 86 -2.73 5.36 16.54
N GLY A 87 -2.05 5.79 17.60
CA GLY A 87 -0.60 5.68 17.71
C GLY A 87 0.20 6.79 17.04
N GLY A 88 1.53 6.59 17.02
CA GLY A 88 2.47 7.55 16.47
C GLY A 88 2.76 8.73 17.41
N ASN A 89 3.48 9.71 16.90
CA ASN A 89 3.77 10.97 17.59
C ASN A 89 2.79 12.07 17.17
N ASP A 90 2.68 13.12 17.99
CA ASP A 90 1.75 14.24 17.78
C ASP A 90 2.00 15.00 16.46
N ASP A 91 3.20 14.92 15.91
CA ASP A 91 3.56 15.58 14.64
C ASP A 91 2.57 15.29 13.48
N PHE A 92 2.05 14.07 13.38
CA PHE A 92 1.08 13.75 12.31
C PHE A 92 -0.30 14.33 12.62
N VAL A 93 -0.70 14.30 13.89
CA VAL A 93 -1.98 14.85 14.37
C VAL A 93 -2.03 16.34 14.09
N ASP A 94 -0.95 17.07 14.37
CA ASP A 94 -0.84 18.50 14.09
C ASP A 94 -0.91 18.80 12.58
N VAL A 95 -0.17 18.03 11.77
CA VAL A 95 -0.25 18.17 10.29
C VAL A 95 -1.68 17.96 9.78
N LEU A 96 -2.41 16.99 10.34
CA LEU A 96 -3.79 16.72 9.94
C LEU A 96 -4.73 17.81 10.44
N LYS A 97 -4.60 18.28 11.69
CA LYS A 97 -5.36 19.41 12.25
C LYS A 97 -5.21 20.66 11.40
N ASP A 98 -3.98 21.05 11.08
CA ASP A 98 -3.69 22.22 10.24
C ASP A 98 -4.33 22.08 8.85
N MET A 99 -4.35 20.86 8.29
CA MET A 99 -4.90 20.60 6.96
C MET A 99 -6.43 20.69 6.90
N VAL A 100 -7.10 20.34 7.99
CA VAL A 100 -8.57 20.32 8.08
C VAL A 100 -9.14 21.49 8.87
N ALA A 101 -8.29 22.38 9.37
CA ALA A 101 -8.70 23.62 9.99
C ALA A 101 -9.69 24.37 9.07
N GLU A 102 -10.81 24.80 9.65
CA GLU A 102 -11.88 25.54 8.96
C GLU A 102 -12.60 24.76 7.85
N LYS A 103 -12.30 23.47 7.64
CA LYS A 103 -12.99 22.65 6.66
C LYS A 103 -14.22 21.99 7.25
N THR A 104 -15.23 21.84 6.40
CA THR A 104 -16.45 21.09 6.68
C THR A 104 -16.71 20.04 5.60
N ILE A 105 -17.48 19.02 5.96
CA ILE A 105 -18.08 18.04 5.05
C ILE A 105 -19.59 18.11 5.30
N GLY A 106 -20.32 18.72 4.37
CA GLY A 106 -21.70 19.14 4.63
C GLY A 106 -21.74 20.15 5.77
N SER A 107 -22.60 19.91 6.76
CA SER A 107 -22.74 20.69 8.00
C SER A 107 -21.75 20.29 9.10
N HIS A 108 -20.96 19.24 8.89
CA HIS A 108 -20.08 18.69 9.91
C HIS A 108 -18.68 19.31 9.81
N SER A 109 -18.22 19.94 10.89
CA SER A 109 -16.81 20.31 11.03
C SER A 109 -15.95 19.06 11.22
N ILE A 110 -14.65 19.15 10.97
CA ILE A 110 -13.74 18.01 11.12
C ILE A 110 -12.93 18.16 12.42
N ALA A 111 -13.08 17.19 13.32
CA ALA A 111 -12.31 17.10 14.55
C ALA A 111 -11.25 16.00 14.44
N VAL A 112 -10.02 16.29 14.86
CA VAL A 112 -8.91 15.33 14.84
C VAL A 112 -8.46 15.02 16.27
N LYS A 113 -8.40 13.74 16.61
CA LYS A 113 -7.99 13.26 17.93
C LYS A 113 -6.79 12.33 17.82
N HIS A 114 -5.82 12.49 18.72
CA HIS A 114 -4.86 11.43 18.99
C HIS A 114 -5.54 10.39 19.86
N ILE A 115 -5.37 9.12 19.54
CA ILE A 115 -6.04 8.02 20.22
C ILE A 115 -5.00 7.01 20.72
N SER A 116 -5.20 6.58 21.96
CA SER A 116 -4.38 5.58 22.65
C SER A 116 -5.17 4.29 22.89
N MET A 117 -4.46 3.25 23.31
CA MET A 117 -5.08 1.99 23.73
C MET A 117 -6.00 2.25 24.95
N GLY A 118 -7.25 1.76 24.87
CA GLY A 118 -8.25 1.91 25.94
C GLY A 118 -9.24 3.06 25.72
N ASP A 119 -8.97 3.97 24.79
CA ASP A 119 -9.96 4.96 24.36
C ASP A 119 -11.12 4.29 23.62
N ASP A 120 -12.31 4.89 23.74
CA ASP A 120 -13.48 4.46 22.98
C ASP A 120 -13.38 4.90 21.51
N LEU A 121 -12.88 4.00 20.68
CA LEU A 121 -12.69 4.18 19.24
C LEU A 121 -14.01 4.32 18.48
N THR A 122 -15.13 3.85 19.03
CA THR A 122 -16.44 3.91 18.36
C THR A 122 -16.98 5.35 18.23
N ARG A 123 -16.38 6.30 18.95
CA ARG A 123 -16.66 7.74 18.85
C ARG A 123 -15.98 8.41 17.65
N CYS A 124 -15.19 7.68 16.88
CA CYS A 124 -14.57 8.16 15.66
C CYS A 124 -15.40 7.74 14.44
N HIS A 125 -15.36 8.53 13.38
CA HIS A 125 -15.92 8.15 12.07
C HIS A 125 -14.84 7.49 11.20
N ILE A 126 -13.59 7.95 11.35
CA ILE A 126 -12.40 7.34 10.76
C ILE A 126 -11.40 7.08 11.87
N VAL A 127 -10.77 5.91 11.87
CA VAL A 127 -9.55 5.66 12.67
C VAL A 127 -8.40 5.31 11.74
N PHE A 128 -7.33 6.09 11.83
CA PHE A 128 -6.09 5.88 11.11
C PHE A 128 -5.04 5.22 12.00
N PHE A 129 -4.73 3.95 11.72
CA PHE A 129 -3.76 3.15 12.43
C PHE A 129 -2.36 3.40 11.88
N ARG A 130 -1.49 3.98 12.72
CA ARG A 130 -0.08 4.22 12.39
C ARG A 130 0.70 2.91 12.44
N ALA A 131 1.66 2.70 11.54
CA ALA A 131 2.50 1.50 11.51
C ALA A 131 3.34 1.31 12.80
N SER A 132 3.53 2.38 13.58
CA SER A 132 4.26 2.34 14.86
C SER A 132 3.57 1.49 15.94
N GLU A 133 2.24 1.33 15.88
CA GLU A 133 1.45 0.63 16.91
C GLU A 133 1.01 -0.78 16.50
N ARG A 134 1.78 -1.44 15.62
CA ARG A 134 1.42 -2.75 15.06
C ARG A 134 1.01 -3.80 16.12
N LYS A 135 1.63 -3.77 17.31
CA LYS A 135 1.34 -4.75 18.39
C LYS A 135 -0.07 -4.61 18.97
N ASN A 136 -0.59 -3.39 19.04
CA ASN A 136 -1.91 -3.10 19.64
C ASN A 136 -3.02 -3.00 18.58
N MET A 137 -2.61 -2.83 17.31
CA MET A 137 -3.51 -2.67 16.18
C MET A 137 -4.48 -3.85 16.00
N HIS A 138 -4.01 -5.09 16.12
CA HIS A 138 -4.86 -6.28 15.95
C HIS A 138 -6.05 -6.29 16.93
N VAL A 139 -5.79 -5.98 18.22
CA VAL A 139 -6.84 -5.95 19.26
C VAL A 139 -7.81 -4.79 19.01
N ALA A 140 -7.30 -3.61 18.66
CA ALA A 140 -8.11 -2.45 18.39
C ALA A 140 -9.01 -2.62 17.15
N LEU A 141 -8.51 -3.25 16.09
CA LEU A 141 -9.29 -3.55 14.88
C LEU A 141 -10.39 -4.57 15.15
N ALA A 142 -10.09 -5.63 15.90
CA ALA A 142 -11.08 -6.64 16.29
C ALA A 142 -12.23 -6.04 17.11
N ALA A 143 -11.95 -5.06 17.98
CA ALA A 143 -12.97 -4.34 18.75
C ALA A 143 -13.86 -3.42 17.90
N LEU A 144 -13.46 -3.13 16.66
CA LEU A 144 -14.18 -2.29 15.71
C LEU A 144 -14.83 -3.07 14.57
N ASP A 145 -14.80 -4.41 14.60
CA ASP A 145 -15.47 -5.22 13.59
C ASP A 145 -16.97 -4.87 13.52
N ARG A 146 -17.49 -4.69 12.29
CA ARG A 146 -18.88 -4.29 11.99
C ARG A 146 -19.33 -2.96 12.62
N SER A 147 -18.40 -2.14 13.10
CA SER A 147 -18.71 -0.79 13.57
C SER A 147 -18.94 0.18 12.40
N ASN A 148 -19.46 1.37 12.70
CA ASN A 148 -19.60 2.46 11.72
C ASN A 148 -18.31 3.29 11.59
N VAL A 149 -17.15 2.69 11.86
CA VAL A 149 -15.84 3.35 11.83
C VAL A 149 -15.06 2.91 10.60
N LEU A 150 -14.64 3.86 9.76
CA LEU A 150 -13.78 3.57 8.63
C LEU A 150 -12.35 3.28 9.12
N LEU A 151 -11.89 2.05 8.90
CA LEU A 151 -10.59 1.59 9.37
C LEU A 151 -9.52 1.81 8.30
N VAL A 152 -8.59 2.74 8.55
CA VAL A 152 -7.52 3.10 7.62
C VAL A 152 -6.15 2.78 8.21
N GLY A 153 -5.26 2.16 7.44
CA GLY A 153 -3.94 1.75 7.90
C GLY A 153 -2.83 2.18 6.95
N GLU A 154 -1.59 1.82 7.31
CA GLU A 154 -0.40 2.02 6.47
C GLU A 154 0.58 0.83 6.57
N ASP A 155 0.07 -0.35 6.93
CA ASP A 155 0.84 -1.55 7.20
C ASP A 155 0.43 -2.71 6.30
N SER A 156 1.40 -3.54 5.88
CA SER A 156 1.15 -4.70 5.02
C SER A 156 0.29 -5.79 5.66
N ALA A 157 0.20 -5.85 6.99
CA ALA A 157 -0.64 -6.80 7.72
C ALA A 157 -2.07 -6.26 7.95
N PHE A 158 -2.32 -4.98 7.66
CA PHE A 158 -3.53 -4.26 8.07
C PHE A 158 -4.83 -4.93 7.62
N PHE A 159 -4.89 -5.42 6.38
CA PHE A 159 -6.08 -6.06 5.85
C PHE A 159 -6.37 -7.42 6.51
N ARG A 160 -5.33 -8.16 6.94
CA ARG A 160 -5.52 -9.45 7.64
C ARG A 160 -6.19 -9.28 9.00
N ASP A 161 -6.02 -8.11 9.59
CA ASP A 161 -6.61 -7.77 10.89
C ASP A 161 -8.00 -7.10 10.74
N GLY A 162 -8.57 -7.08 9.53
CA GLY A 162 -9.91 -6.52 9.26
C GLY A 162 -9.92 -5.04 8.87
N GLY A 163 -8.76 -4.45 8.58
CA GLY A 163 -8.67 -3.10 8.04
C GLY A 163 -9.40 -2.93 6.70
N MET A 164 -9.87 -1.71 6.39
CA MET A 164 -10.69 -1.45 5.20
C MET A 164 -9.90 -0.77 4.07
N ILE A 165 -9.09 0.24 4.40
CA ILE A 165 -8.28 0.99 3.44
C ILE A 165 -6.82 1.02 3.91
N ASN A 166 -5.86 0.72 3.03
CA ASN A 166 -4.44 0.77 3.39
C ASN A 166 -3.67 1.77 2.52
N LEU A 167 -2.92 2.68 3.15
CA LEU A 167 -2.07 3.66 2.47
C LEU A 167 -0.66 3.13 2.31
N VAL A 168 -0.30 2.73 1.09
CA VAL A 168 0.99 2.13 0.75
C VAL A 168 1.88 3.11 -0.01
N LEU A 169 3.19 3.09 0.28
CA LEU A 169 4.18 3.83 -0.49
C LEU A 169 4.72 2.91 -1.60
N ASP A 170 4.24 3.10 -2.82
CA ASP A 170 4.62 2.33 -4.00
C ASP A 170 5.37 3.22 -5.00
N LYS A 171 6.61 2.84 -5.35
CA LYS A 171 7.49 3.59 -6.26
C LYS A 171 7.60 5.10 -5.95
N GLY A 172 7.63 5.43 -4.66
CA GLY A 172 7.74 6.82 -4.19
C GLY A 172 6.43 7.63 -4.21
N LYS A 173 5.30 7.02 -4.56
CA LYS A 173 3.97 7.64 -4.53
C LYS A 173 3.09 6.92 -3.51
N ILE A 174 2.26 7.68 -2.79
CA ILE A 174 1.25 7.08 -1.93
C ILE A 174 0.07 6.66 -2.79
N GLN A 175 -0.24 5.38 -2.75
CA GLN A 175 -1.44 4.78 -3.31
C GLN A 175 -2.27 4.22 -2.16
N PHE A 176 -3.55 3.98 -2.42
CA PHE A 176 -4.40 3.28 -1.47
C PHE A 176 -4.95 2.00 -2.08
N GLU A 177 -5.06 1.01 -1.23
CA GLU A 177 -5.64 -0.30 -1.49
C GLU A 177 -6.92 -0.41 -0.65
N ILE A 178 -7.87 -1.23 -1.11
CA ILE A 178 -9.15 -1.44 -0.43
C ILE A 178 -9.38 -2.94 -0.22
N SER A 179 -9.96 -3.29 0.93
CA SER A 179 -10.61 -4.58 1.14
C SER A 179 -12.13 -4.40 0.98
N HIS A 180 -12.67 -4.91 -0.11
CA HIS A 180 -14.12 -4.90 -0.37
C HIS A 180 -14.88 -5.68 0.70
N ASP A 181 -14.40 -6.89 1.03
CA ASP A 181 -15.02 -7.72 2.08
C ASP A 181 -15.10 -7.00 3.43
N ALA A 182 -14.08 -6.21 3.80
CA ALA A 182 -14.10 -5.46 5.06
C ALA A 182 -15.04 -4.25 5.00
N LEU A 183 -15.09 -3.55 3.87
CA LEU A 183 -16.04 -2.44 3.68
C LEU A 183 -17.49 -2.94 3.67
N ASP A 184 -17.78 -4.06 3.00
CA ASP A 184 -19.13 -4.66 2.89
C ASP A 184 -19.67 -5.14 4.26
N ARG A 185 -18.78 -5.42 5.22
CA ARG A 185 -19.16 -5.74 6.61
C ARG A 185 -19.48 -4.50 7.44
N SER A 186 -19.18 -3.30 6.95
CA SER A 186 -19.52 -2.01 7.58
C SER A 186 -20.81 -1.44 6.99
N ASN A 187 -21.35 -0.39 7.60
CA ASN A 187 -22.47 0.37 7.00
C ASN A 187 -21.99 1.60 6.21
N ILE A 188 -20.71 1.65 5.84
CA ILE A 188 -20.07 2.79 5.17
C ILE A 188 -20.00 2.52 3.68
N HIS A 189 -20.52 3.45 2.88
CA HIS A 189 -20.58 3.30 1.43
C HIS A 189 -19.63 4.28 0.74
N PHE A 190 -19.16 3.89 -0.45
CA PHE A 190 -18.39 4.74 -1.34
C PHE A 190 -18.95 4.65 -2.75
N GLY A 191 -19.00 5.78 -3.47
CA GLY A 191 -19.35 5.78 -4.88
C GLY A 191 -18.34 5.00 -5.74
N SER A 192 -18.82 4.37 -6.82
CA SER A 192 -18.00 3.55 -7.73
C SER A 192 -16.79 4.29 -8.30
N LYS A 193 -16.92 5.60 -8.54
CA LYS A 193 -15.81 6.46 -8.98
C LYS A 193 -14.66 6.47 -7.99
N PHE A 194 -14.94 6.54 -6.69
CA PHE A 194 -13.91 6.53 -5.67
C PHE A 194 -13.21 5.16 -5.61
N LEU A 195 -13.99 4.08 -5.63
CA LEU A 195 -13.47 2.71 -5.62
C LEU A 195 -12.55 2.43 -6.82
N SER A 196 -12.87 2.97 -8.01
CA SER A 196 -12.04 2.82 -9.22
C SER A 196 -10.65 3.48 -9.14
N LEU A 197 -10.42 4.36 -8.15
CA LEU A 197 -9.12 4.99 -7.92
C LEU A 197 -8.19 4.14 -7.05
N ALA A 198 -8.73 3.13 -6.36
CA ALA A 198 -7.93 2.20 -5.59
C ALA A 198 -7.02 1.39 -6.51
N LYS A 199 -5.83 1.07 -6.02
CA LYS A 199 -5.03 0.01 -6.65
C LYS A 199 -5.79 -1.30 -6.50
N ALA A 200 -5.96 -2.03 -7.61
CA ALA A 200 -6.80 -3.23 -7.71
C ALA A 200 -6.62 -4.21 -6.53
N ASP A 201 -7.76 -4.80 -6.17
CA ASP A 201 -8.17 -5.29 -4.85
C ASP A 201 -7.24 -6.24 -4.11
N TYR A 202 -7.19 -6.01 -2.79
CA TYR A 202 -6.98 -7.05 -1.79
C TYR A 202 -8.29 -7.85 -1.66
N GLY A 203 -8.58 -8.68 -2.65
CA GLY A 203 -9.79 -9.51 -2.74
C GLY A 203 -9.44 -11.00 -2.90
N SER A 204 -9.88 -11.81 -1.93
CA SER A 204 -9.75 -13.28 -1.81
C SER A 204 -8.42 -13.87 -1.28
N SER A 205 -7.99 -13.48 -0.09
CA SER A 205 -7.09 -14.37 0.68
C SER A 205 -7.16 -14.15 2.18
N ASP A 206 -8.33 -14.37 2.78
CA ASP A 206 -8.37 -14.73 4.20
C ASP A 206 -8.18 -16.24 4.36
N GLN A 207 -6.93 -16.70 4.23
CA GLN A 207 -6.38 -17.83 4.99
C GLN A 207 -4.88 -17.58 5.14
N ARG A 208 -4.38 -17.55 6.40
CA ARG A 208 -2.97 -17.51 6.82
C ARG A 208 -1.98 -17.62 5.65
N ALA A 209 -1.45 -16.48 5.21
CA ALA A 209 -0.31 -16.45 4.32
C ALA A 209 0.92 -17.06 5.04
N GLU A 210 1.07 -18.38 4.94
CA GLU A 210 2.32 -18.90 4.39
C GLU A 210 2.56 -18.11 3.09
N GLY A 211 3.77 -17.59 2.89
CA GLY A 211 4.08 -16.78 1.71
C GLY A 211 3.76 -17.48 0.39
N PRO A 212 3.97 -16.82 -0.77
CA PRO A 212 3.71 -17.43 -2.07
C PRO A 212 4.31 -18.83 -2.11
N ARG A 213 3.48 -19.84 -2.37
CA ARG A 213 3.95 -21.24 -2.31
C ARG A 213 5.11 -21.39 -3.28
N GLN A 214 6.17 -22.08 -2.85
CA GLN A 214 7.30 -22.28 -3.72
C GLN A 214 6.88 -23.16 -4.89
N LEU A 215 7.18 -22.70 -6.10
CA LEU A 215 6.86 -23.41 -7.32
C LEU A 215 7.88 -24.53 -7.52
N ARG A 216 7.45 -25.78 -7.35
CA ARG A 216 8.30 -26.96 -7.49
C ARG A 216 8.50 -27.37 -8.94
N VAL A 217 7.45 -27.26 -9.76
CA VAL A 217 7.49 -27.60 -11.19
C VAL A 217 6.87 -26.46 -11.99
N LYS A 218 7.69 -25.85 -12.85
CA LYS A 218 7.28 -24.76 -13.76
C LYS A 218 7.41 -25.22 -15.20
N ILE A 219 6.28 -25.32 -15.89
CA ILE A 219 6.23 -25.60 -17.33
C ILE A 219 5.97 -24.28 -18.05
N PRO A 220 6.87 -23.79 -18.91
CA PRO A 220 6.63 -22.55 -19.64
C PRO A 220 5.44 -22.72 -20.59
N PRO A 221 4.58 -21.70 -20.76
CA PRO A 221 3.50 -21.76 -21.72
C PRO A 221 4.02 -21.75 -23.15
N GLU A 222 3.44 -22.63 -23.95
CA GLU A 222 3.72 -22.69 -25.37
C GLU A 222 3.15 -21.46 -26.08
N TYR A 223 3.99 -20.73 -26.82
CA TYR A 223 3.56 -19.56 -27.57
C TYR A 223 2.69 -20.02 -28.76
N PRO A 224 1.37 -19.72 -28.78
CA PRO A 224 0.49 -20.17 -29.85
C PRO A 224 0.98 -19.74 -31.23
N ALA A 225 0.98 -20.66 -32.20
CA ALA A 225 1.43 -20.40 -33.57
C ALA A 225 0.69 -19.21 -34.21
N ILE A 226 -0.62 -19.14 -33.98
CA ILE A 226 -1.48 -18.04 -34.43
C ILE A 226 -1.02 -16.70 -33.84
N ALA A 227 -0.66 -16.68 -32.56
CA ALA A 227 -0.16 -15.47 -31.90
C ALA A 227 1.23 -15.07 -32.42
N ARG A 228 2.10 -16.04 -32.77
CA ARG A 228 3.39 -15.77 -33.43
C ARG A 228 3.21 -15.16 -34.81
N GLN A 229 2.29 -15.71 -35.61
CA GLN A 229 1.97 -15.20 -36.95
C GLN A 229 1.42 -13.77 -36.90
N MET A 230 0.57 -13.49 -35.92
CA MET A 230 0.02 -12.16 -35.68
C MET A 230 0.93 -11.23 -34.86
N LYS A 231 2.14 -11.69 -34.48
CA LYS A 231 3.13 -10.95 -33.67
C LYS A 231 2.54 -10.40 -32.36
N LEU A 232 1.57 -11.11 -31.77
CA LEU A 232 0.87 -10.70 -30.56
C LEU A 232 1.75 -10.86 -29.33
N LYS A 233 2.09 -9.74 -28.70
CA LYS A 233 2.84 -9.69 -27.43
C LYS A 233 1.95 -9.13 -26.33
N GLY A 234 2.29 -9.43 -25.08
CA GLY A 234 1.58 -8.87 -23.95
C GLY A 234 1.76 -9.66 -22.67
N ALA A 235 1.35 -9.05 -21.57
CA ALA A 235 1.27 -9.69 -20.27
C ALA A 235 -0.10 -10.34 -20.10
N VAL A 236 -0.09 -11.50 -19.45
CA VAL A 236 -1.26 -12.25 -19.01
C VAL A 236 -1.18 -12.36 -17.50
N GLN A 237 -2.32 -12.14 -16.85
CA GLN A 237 -2.49 -12.36 -15.42
C GLN A 237 -3.61 -13.37 -15.19
N ILE A 238 -3.31 -14.41 -14.43
CA ILE A 238 -4.27 -15.45 -14.05
C ILE A 238 -4.20 -15.69 -12.55
N GLU A 239 -5.32 -16.19 -12.03
CA GLU A 239 -5.49 -16.68 -10.67
C GLU A 239 -5.55 -18.20 -10.71
N ALA A 240 -4.73 -18.87 -9.91
CA ALA A 240 -4.67 -20.33 -9.83
C ALA A 240 -5.08 -20.80 -8.44
N LEU A 241 -6.11 -21.65 -8.36
CA LEU A 241 -6.50 -22.33 -7.13
C LEU A 241 -5.64 -23.58 -6.95
N VAL A 242 -4.74 -23.55 -5.98
CA VAL A 242 -3.80 -24.62 -5.64
C VAL A 242 -4.32 -25.41 -4.46
N GLN A 243 -4.41 -26.73 -4.59
CA GLN A 243 -4.89 -27.61 -3.52
C GLN A 243 -3.80 -27.85 -2.47
N ARG A 244 -4.19 -28.43 -1.33
CA ARG A 244 -3.26 -28.89 -0.26
C ARG A 244 -2.05 -29.69 -0.75
N ASP A 245 -2.20 -30.51 -1.79
CA ASP A 245 -1.11 -31.33 -2.34
C ASP A 245 -0.15 -30.57 -3.28
N GLY A 246 -0.43 -29.29 -3.53
CA GLY A 246 0.34 -28.43 -4.43
C GLY A 246 -0.09 -28.49 -5.89
N THR A 247 -1.15 -29.22 -6.25
CA THR A 247 -1.67 -29.27 -7.62
C THR A 247 -2.63 -28.11 -7.89
N VAL A 248 -2.67 -27.63 -9.14
CA VAL A 248 -3.59 -26.58 -9.56
C VAL A 248 -4.94 -27.20 -9.92
N LYS A 249 -5.98 -26.89 -9.15
CA LYS A 249 -7.36 -27.34 -9.37
C LYS A 249 -8.08 -26.50 -10.42
N GLU A 250 -7.95 -25.19 -10.32
CA GLU A 250 -8.69 -24.25 -11.15
C GLU A 250 -7.79 -23.09 -11.57
N VAL A 251 -8.05 -22.55 -12.75
CA VAL A 251 -7.37 -21.36 -13.26
C VAL A 251 -8.43 -20.40 -13.80
N LYS A 252 -8.44 -19.18 -13.27
CA LYS A 252 -9.30 -18.09 -13.70
C LYS A 252 -8.45 -17.00 -14.36
N VAL A 253 -8.85 -16.58 -15.55
CA VAL A 253 -8.15 -15.51 -16.27
C VAL A 253 -8.59 -14.16 -15.71
N LEU A 254 -7.64 -13.38 -15.20
CA LEU A 254 -7.90 -12.03 -14.67
C LEU A 254 -7.68 -10.95 -15.74
N GLY A 255 -6.79 -11.20 -16.70
CA GLY A 255 -6.56 -10.28 -17.82
C GLY A 255 -5.48 -10.73 -18.80
N GLY A 256 -5.47 -10.07 -19.97
CA GLY A 256 -4.57 -10.37 -21.08
C GLY A 256 -5.32 -10.68 -22.38
N HIS A 257 -4.60 -10.77 -23.50
CA HIS A 257 -5.20 -11.14 -24.78
C HIS A 257 -5.67 -12.60 -24.75
N PRO A 258 -6.91 -12.94 -25.15
CA PRO A 258 -7.48 -14.29 -25.01
C PRO A 258 -6.59 -15.42 -25.53
N LEU A 259 -5.99 -15.25 -26.72
CA LEU A 259 -5.07 -16.24 -27.30
C LEU A 259 -3.83 -16.53 -26.43
N LEU A 260 -3.28 -15.51 -25.78
CA LEU A 260 -2.12 -15.66 -24.89
C LEU A 260 -2.57 -16.18 -23.51
N ALA A 261 -3.74 -15.76 -23.05
CA ALA A 261 -4.32 -16.19 -21.77
C ALA A 261 -4.57 -17.70 -21.73
N ASP A 262 -5.15 -18.26 -22.81
CA ASP A 262 -5.39 -19.70 -22.91
C ASP A 262 -4.10 -20.52 -22.85
N ALA A 263 -3.03 -20.02 -23.48
CA ALA A 263 -1.73 -20.67 -23.46
C ALA A 263 -1.14 -20.73 -22.04
N VAL A 264 -1.22 -19.61 -21.31
CA VAL A 264 -0.76 -19.51 -19.92
C VAL A 264 -1.62 -20.38 -19.01
N ALA A 265 -2.95 -20.37 -19.18
CA ALA A 265 -3.85 -21.19 -18.38
C ALA A 265 -3.58 -22.69 -18.54
N ARG A 266 -3.35 -23.17 -19.78
CA ARG A 266 -2.99 -24.58 -20.03
C ARG A 266 -1.68 -24.99 -19.37
N ALA A 267 -0.70 -24.09 -19.35
CA ALA A 267 0.60 -24.36 -18.75
C ALA A 267 0.51 -24.37 -17.21
N VAL A 268 -0.16 -23.37 -16.62
CA VAL A 268 -0.30 -23.25 -15.17
C VAL A 268 -1.12 -24.39 -14.57
N LYS A 269 -2.12 -24.92 -15.28
CA LYS A 269 -2.82 -26.15 -14.85
C LYS A 269 -1.89 -27.35 -14.64
N GLN A 270 -0.71 -27.37 -15.26
CA GLN A 270 0.27 -28.44 -15.13
C GLN A 270 1.37 -28.14 -14.11
N TRP A 271 1.35 -26.97 -13.48
CA TRP A 271 2.33 -26.59 -12.47
C TRP A 271 2.09 -27.35 -11.17
N LYS A 272 3.17 -27.51 -10.39
CA LYS A 272 3.10 -28.06 -9.04
C LYS A 272 3.81 -27.12 -8.08
N TYR A 273 3.11 -26.79 -7.01
CA TYR A 273 3.58 -26.00 -5.88
C TYR A 273 3.97 -26.91 -4.73
N GLU A 274 4.58 -26.34 -3.69
CA GLU A 274 4.76 -27.05 -2.44
C GLU A 274 3.41 -27.38 -1.78
N PRO A 275 3.26 -28.61 -1.22
CA PRO A 275 2.10 -28.95 -0.42
C PRO A 275 1.97 -28.03 0.79
N ALA A 276 0.74 -27.70 1.19
CA ALA A 276 0.43 -26.88 2.36
C ALA A 276 -0.79 -27.41 3.12
N ALA A 277 -1.02 -26.88 4.32
CA ALA A 277 -2.11 -27.36 5.19
C ALA A 277 -3.53 -27.11 4.63
N LYS A 278 -3.68 -26.13 3.73
CA LYS A 278 -4.97 -25.72 3.15
C LYS A 278 -4.82 -25.48 1.64
N ASP A 279 -5.92 -25.18 0.94
CA ASP A 279 -5.86 -24.72 -0.45
C ASP A 279 -5.43 -23.23 -0.47
N SER A 280 -4.79 -22.75 -1.54
CA SER A 280 -4.41 -21.34 -1.70
C SER A 280 -4.72 -20.83 -3.10
N THR A 281 -4.78 -19.51 -3.22
CA THR A 281 -4.96 -18.81 -4.48
C THR A 281 -3.65 -18.11 -4.85
N GLU A 282 -3.06 -18.47 -5.99
CA GLU A 282 -1.79 -17.92 -6.46
C GLU A 282 -2.00 -17.05 -7.71
N ILE A 283 -1.50 -15.82 -7.70
CA ILE A 283 -1.55 -14.92 -8.86
C ILE A 283 -0.29 -15.13 -9.72
N VAL A 284 -0.49 -15.58 -10.96
CA VAL A 284 0.59 -15.80 -11.92
C VAL A 284 0.55 -14.71 -12.99
N LYS A 285 1.69 -14.03 -13.17
CA LYS A 285 1.92 -13.10 -14.27
C LYS A 285 2.92 -13.70 -15.25
N TYR A 286 2.57 -13.74 -16.53
CA TYR A 286 3.44 -14.22 -17.61
C TYR A 286 3.43 -13.26 -18.79
N SER A 287 4.59 -13.00 -19.39
CA SER A 287 4.74 -12.10 -20.54
C SER A 287 5.25 -12.86 -21.76
N PHE A 288 4.66 -12.60 -22.93
CA PHE A 288 5.17 -13.08 -24.22
C PHE A 288 5.89 -11.95 -24.95
N GLY A 289 7.22 -12.03 -25.03
CA GLY A 289 8.09 -11.08 -25.74
C GLY A 289 9.44 -10.91 -25.04
N PRO A 290 10.41 -10.20 -25.65
CA PRO A 290 11.60 -9.77 -24.92
C PRO A 290 11.13 -8.79 -23.84
N ASP A 291 11.14 -9.28 -22.61
CA ASP A 291 10.83 -8.51 -21.41
C ASP A 291 11.94 -7.46 -21.15
N PHE A 292 11.65 -6.58 -20.20
CA PHE A 292 12.66 -5.99 -19.33
C PHE A 292 13.79 -6.96 -18.95
#